data_AF-A0A940Z237-F1
#
_entry.id   AF-A0A940Z237-F1
#
_cell.length_a   1.000
_cell.length_b   1.000
_cell.length_c   1.000
_cell.angle_alpha   90.00
_cell.angle_beta   90.00
_cell.angle_gamma   90.00
#
_symmetry.space_group_name_H-M   'P 1'
#
loop_
_entity.id
_entity.type
_entity.pdbx_description
1 polymer ?
#
loop_
_entity_poly.entity_id
_entity_poly.type
_entity_poly.pdbx_seq_one_letter_code
_entity_poly.pdbx_strand_id
1 'polypeptide(L)' 'MTRPIGEDSPLVLASASPRRKQLLRQIRIPFRTITSRANEDLLSRDPFMNARLLAKAKADA' A
#
# COMPACT_ATOMS: atom_id res chain seq x y z
N MET A 1 8.76 -3.09 16.39
CA MET A 1 8.67 -1.69 16.87
C MET A 1 8.10 -0.84 15.75
N THR A 2 6.99 -0.15 15.95
CA THR A 2 6.42 0.78 14.97
C THR A 2 7.07 2.15 15.12
N ARG A 3 7.55 2.72 14.02
CA ARG A 3 8.10 4.09 14.00
C ARG A 3 6.94 5.09 13.86
N PRO A 4 6.92 6.20 14.61
CA PRO A 4 5.92 7.25 14.41
C PRO A 4 6.02 7.81 12.98
N ILE A 5 4.88 8.21 12.42
CA ILE A 5 4.83 8.84 11.10
C ILE A 5 5.44 10.23 11.20
N GLY A 6 6.47 10.51 10.41
CA GLY A 6 7.19 11.78 10.39
C GLY A 6 8.14 11.86 9.19
N GLU A 7 8.95 12.92 9.10
CA GLU A 7 9.84 13.13 7.95
C GLU A 7 10.84 11.98 7.74
N ASP A 8 11.41 11.44 8.83
CA ASP A 8 12.36 10.32 8.79
C ASP A 8 11.69 8.94 8.61
N SER A 9 10.36 8.89 8.67
CA SER A 9 9.57 7.67 8.53
C SER A 9 8.19 8.01 7.92
N PRO A 10 8.15 8.44 6.64
CA PRO A 10 6.93 8.94 6.03
C PRO A 10 5.94 7.80 5.79
N LEU A 11 4.64 8.08 5.91
CA LEU A 11 3.61 7.17 5.44
C LEU A 11 3.58 7.20 3.90
N VAL A 12 3.63 6.03 3.27
CA VAL A 12 3.60 5.89 1.81
C VAL A 12 2.42 5.00 1.39
N LEU A 13 1.64 5.49 0.43
CA LEU A 13 0.64 4.70 -0.28
C LEU A 13 1.26 4.11 -1.56
N ALA A 14 1.56 2.81 -1.53
CA ALA A 14 2.09 2.06 -2.67
C ALA A 14 0.98 1.62 -3.65
N SER A 15 0.23 2.58 -4.21
CA SER A 15 -0.91 2.31 -5.09
C SER A 15 -1.18 3.44 -6.07
N ALA A 16 -1.34 3.10 -7.36
CA ALA A 16 -1.75 4.04 -8.40
C ALA A 16 -3.26 4.40 -8.39
N SER A 17 -4.08 3.69 -7.61
CA SER A 17 -5.54 3.88 -7.59
C SER A 17 -5.95 5.28 -7.11
N PRO A 18 -6.62 6.10 -7.96
CA PRO A 18 -7.12 7.42 -7.55
C PRO A 18 -8.11 7.34 -6.39
N ARG A 19 -8.95 6.28 -6.37
CA ARG A 19 -9.94 6.03 -5.32
C ARG A 19 -9.28 5.80 -3.96
N ARG A 20 -8.22 4.98 -3.89
CA ARG A 20 -7.49 4.74 -2.62
C ARG A 20 -6.81 6.00 -2.12
N LYS A 21 -6.24 6.82 -3.02
CA LYS A 21 -5.67 8.12 -2.66
C LYS A 21 -6.72 9.06 -2.07
N GLN A 22 -7.93 9.10 -2.65
CA GLN A 22 -9.03 9.92 -2.14
C GLN A 22 -9.50 9.45 -0.76
N LEU A 23 -9.62 8.15 -0.54
CA LEU A 23 -9.96 7.58 0.77
C LEU A 23 -8.91 7.92 1.84
N LEU A 24 -7.62 7.71 1.54
CA LEU A 24 -6.56 7.96 2.53
C LEU A 24 -6.44 9.44 2.91
N ARG A 25 -6.73 10.36 1.98
CA ARG A 25 -6.80 11.81 2.26
C ARG A 25 -7.82 12.17 3.33
N GLN A 26 -8.90 11.39 3.47
CA GLN A 26 -9.94 11.65 4.48
C GLN A 26 -9.44 11.46 5.91
N ILE A 27 -8.40 10.65 6.11
CA ILE A 27 -7.78 10.39 7.43
C ILE A 27 -6.97 11.61 7.91
N ARG A 28 -6.64 12.56 7.02
CA ARG A 28 -5.89 13.80 7.34
C ARG A 28 -4.49 13.55 7.95
N ILE A 29 -3.90 12.38 7.67
CA ILE A 29 -2.49 12.09 7.98
C ILE A 29 -1.65 12.41 6.73
N PRO A 30 -0.51 13.12 6.84
CA PRO A 30 0.39 13.34 5.71
C PRO A 30 0.91 12.00 5.13
N PHE A 31 0.86 11.86 3.81
CA PHE A 31 1.38 10.68 3.12
C PHE A 31 1.93 11.01 1.73
N ARG A 32 2.85 10.18 1.25
CA ARG A 32 3.36 10.21 -0.13
C ARG A 32 2.72 9.08 -0.94
N THR A 33 2.65 9.22 -2.27
CA THR A 33 2.11 8.16 -3.14
C THR A 33 3.19 7.66 -4.08
N ILE A 34 3.36 6.35 -4.16
CA ILE A 34 4.25 5.67 -5.10
C ILE A 34 3.43 4.62 -5.83
N THR A 35 3.64 4.46 -7.14
CA THR A 35 3.01 3.36 -7.88
C THR A 35 3.86 2.11 -7.69
N SER A 36 3.30 1.09 -7.03
CA SER A 36 3.97 -0.20 -6.93
C SER A 36 4.07 -0.85 -8.32
N ARG A 37 5.23 -1.44 -8.61
CA ARG A 37 5.49 -2.25 -9.81
C ARG A 37 5.53 -3.75 -9.50
N ALA A 38 4.92 -4.16 -8.40
CA ALA A 38 4.84 -5.57 -8.01
C ALA A 38 4.17 -6.39 -9.10
N ASN A 39 4.71 -7.59 -9.35
CA ASN A 39 4.07 -8.58 -10.20
C ASN A 39 2.76 -9.05 -9.53
N GLU A 40 1.66 -9.05 -10.29
CA GLU A 40 0.32 -9.43 -9.81
C GLU A 40 -0.10 -10.85 -10.22
N ASP A 41 0.86 -11.70 -10.59
CA ASP A 41 0.61 -13.13 -10.82
C ASP A 41 -0.08 -13.80 -9.62
N LEU A 42 -0.82 -14.87 -9.88
CA LEU A 42 -1.58 -15.60 -8.87
C LEU A 42 -0.63 -16.25 -7.84
N LEU A 43 -0.58 -15.70 -6.63
CA LEU A 43 0.24 -16.20 -5.52
C LEU A 43 -0.48 -17.26 -4.67
N SER A 44 -1.81 -17.31 -4.74
CA SER A 44 -2.65 -18.34 -4.07
C SER A 44 -3.95 -18.58 -4.83
N ARG A 45 -4.49 -19.80 -4.77
CA ARG A 45 -5.81 -20.14 -5.33
C ARG A 45 -6.96 -19.66 -4.46
N ASP A 46 -6.74 -19.44 -3.17
CA ASP A 46 -7.73 -18.82 -2.29
C ASP A 46 -7.74 -17.30 -2.56
N PRO A 47 -8.88 -16.71 -3.00
CA PRO A 47 -8.97 -15.29 -3.31
C PRO A 47 -8.59 -14.37 -2.15
N PHE A 48 -8.96 -14.74 -0.90
CA PHE A 48 -8.67 -13.89 0.26
C PHE A 48 -7.17 -13.87 0.57
N MET A 49 -6.56 -15.04 0.55
CA MET A 49 -5.11 -15.16 0.73
C MET A 49 -4.34 -14.51 -0.40
N ASN A 50 -4.78 -14.68 -1.65
CA ASN A 50 -4.15 -14.03 -2.79
C ASN A 50 -4.19 -12.50 -2.68
N ALA A 51 -5.34 -11.93 -2.30
CA ALA A 51 -5.48 -10.49 -2.10
C ALA A 51 -4.51 -9.97 -1.01
N ARG A 52 -4.34 -10.71 0.09
CA ARG A 52 -3.40 -10.34 1.17
C ARG A 52 -1.94 -10.43 0.70
N LEU A 53 -1.57 -11.49 -0.01
CA LEU A 53 -0.22 -11.68 -0.52
C LEU A 53 0.16 -10.60 -1.53
N LEU A 54 -0.74 -10.27 -2.46
CA LEU A 54 -0.55 -9.18 -3.40
C LEU A 54 -0.47 -7.81 -2.72
N ALA A 55 -1.29 -7.57 -1.69
CA ALA A 55 -1.20 -6.33 -0.92
C ALA A 55 0.16 -6.19 -0.21
N LYS A 56 0.69 -7.28 0.34
CA LYS A 56 2.04 -7.31 0.92
C LYS A 56 3.11 -7.08 -0.14
N ALA A 57 3.05 -7.80 -1.26
CA ALA A 57 4.01 -7.65 -2.35
C ALA A 57 4.05 -6.20 -2.87
N LYS A 58 2.89 -5.52 -2.94
CA LYS A 58 2.80 -4.11 -3.33
C LYS A 58 3.47 -3.16 -2.33
N ALA A 59 3.42 -3.47 -1.04
CA ALA A 59 4.02 -2.65 0.01
C ALA A 59 5.55 -2.85 0.13
N ASP A 60 6.04 -4.03 -0.25
CA ASP A 60 7.46 -4.38 -0.17
C ASP A 60 8.28 -3.96 -1.43
N ALA A 61 7.61 -3.65 -2.56
CA ALA A 61 8.23 -3.32 -3.86
C ALA A 61 8.36 -1.81 -4.10
#